data_AF-G3VUD2-F1
#
_entry.id   AF-G3VUD2-F1
#
_cell.length_a   1.000
_cell.length_b   1.000
_cell.length_c   1.000
_cell.angle_alpha   90.00
_cell.angle_beta   90.00
_cell.angle_gamma   90.00
#
_symmetry.space_group_name_H-M   'P 1'
#
loop_
_entity.id
_entity.type
_entity.pdbx_description
1 polymer ?
#
loop_
_entity_poly.entity_id
_entity_poly.type
_entity_poly.pdbx_seq_one_letter_code
_entity_poly.pdbx_strand_id
1 'polypeptide(L)'
;MFKVDIQSEQKQAVAIEARRTREKQRQSRIFNVQNQVIGVDMEALKNQVMERRKREDAERAREEAFDANCVQCDLMAQMLEKEEAQRARQVAQQVQAFREKEQQPQRCREFDPSDPARVQKKPVRVGDQDPCCGPSSMQYFAGEDLNCTTRRRLQQEQSRRDLGCQWEEHLQAKRQEKYLDILEGQRQIEMDLRAVHLDELEATHRRVKDVAMANYNRTQATEMDIQQQLARQREQDDNLTEIYNHLTSDMLTEKRLASSKSQKMIQNHWKGMSPEQIAAIQKEQAVQRLEAQHRRKAEKRQEAEWARREQMAAQTACQLEHEQQVQAQKLRRDLDAYNKELAQEQQAKKDYLDKVVYTNEPTSQFYLQFNTSSR
;
A
#
# COMPACT_ATOMS: atom_id res chain seq x y z
N MET A 1 220.88 2.59 86.07
CA MET A 1 222.02 1.99 85.35
C MET A 1 221.55 1.59 83.96
N PHE A 2 222.18 2.12 82.92
CA PHE A 2 221.91 1.77 81.52
C PHE A 2 222.38 0.33 81.21
N LYS A 3 221.56 -0.43 80.46
CA LYS A 3 221.93 -1.42 79.41
C LYS A 3 220.68 -2.27 79.06
N VAL A 4 220.42 -2.70 77.83
CA VAL A 4 220.79 -2.34 76.44
C VAL A 4 219.87 -3.24 75.59
N ASP A 5 219.10 -2.66 74.66
CA ASP A 5 218.03 -3.31 73.90
C ASP A 5 218.53 -4.14 72.70
N ILE A 6 219.00 -5.36 72.97
CA ILE A 6 219.47 -6.31 71.93
C ILE A 6 218.31 -6.82 71.04
N GLN A 7 217.05 -6.71 71.49
CA GLN A 7 215.88 -7.17 70.72
C GLN A 7 215.37 -6.18 69.65
N SER A 8 215.75 -4.91 69.75
CA SER A 8 215.29 -3.88 68.81
C SER A 8 215.85 -4.10 67.40
N GLU A 9 217.10 -4.56 67.29
CA GLU A 9 217.77 -4.79 66.01
C GLU A 9 217.21 -5.99 65.23
N GLN A 10 216.79 -7.07 65.90
CA GLN A 10 216.22 -8.25 65.21
C GLN A 10 214.82 -8.00 64.64
N LYS A 11 213.94 -7.29 65.36
CA LYS A 11 212.63 -6.88 64.82
C LYS A 11 212.80 -5.90 63.66
N GLN A 12 213.77 -5.00 63.75
CA GLN A 12 214.12 -4.13 62.64
C GLN A 12 214.63 -4.94 61.44
N ALA A 13 215.46 -5.96 61.65
CA ALA A 13 215.93 -6.84 60.57
C ALA A 13 214.79 -7.60 59.87
N VAL A 14 213.86 -8.24 60.61
CA VAL A 14 212.70 -8.95 60.03
C VAL A 14 211.75 -7.96 59.33
N ALA A 15 211.53 -6.77 59.90
CA ALA A 15 210.73 -5.74 59.26
C ALA A 15 211.39 -5.23 57.98
N ILE A 16 212.73 -5.07 57.97
CA ILE A 16 213.52 -4.69 56.79
C ILE A 16 213.48 -5.79 55.73
N GLU A 17 213.61 -7.06 56.10
CA GLU A 17 213.49 -8.18 55.18
C GLU A 17 212.07 -8.31 54.63
N ALA A 18 211.03 -8.17 55.46
CA ALA A 18 209.63 -8.14 55.02
C ALA A 18 209.35 -6.93 54.11
N ARG A 19 210.02 -5.80 54.33
CA ARG A 19 210.00 -4.64 53.43
C ARG A 19 210.69 -4.98 52.13
N ARG A 20 211.89 -5.57 52.17
CA ARG A 20 212.64 -6.01 50.98
C ARG A 20 211.88 -7.07 50.18
N THR A 21 211.21 -8.03 50.81
CA THR A 21 210.41 -9.05 50.12
C THR A 21 209.15 -8.45 49.53
N ARG A 22 208.44 -7.56 50.24
CA ARG A 22 207.33 -6.78 49.66
C ARG A 22 207.80 -5.89 48.51
N GLU A 23 208.94 -5.21 48.66
CA GLU A 23 209.52 -4.37 47.61
C GLU A 23 209.94 -5.23 46.41
N LYS A 24 210.53 -6.42 46.63
CA LYS A 24 210.82 -7.39 45.56
C LYS A 24 209.56 -7.90 44.86
N GLN A 25 208.52 -8.26 45.61
CA GLN A 25 207.21 -8.67 45.05
C GLN A 25 206.51 -7.52 44.32
N ARG A 26 206.70 -6.29 44.79
CA ARG A 26 206.18 -5.08 44.16
C ARG A 26 206.97 -4.75 42.90
N GLN A 27 208.29 -4.83 42.96
CA GLN A 27 209.18 -4.68 41.81
C GLN A 27 208.89 -5.74 40.75
N SER A 28 208.67 -7.01 41.11
CA SER A 28 208.30 -8.04 40.13
C SER A 28 206.94 -7.80 39.48
N ARG A 29 206.04 -7.04 40.11
CA ARG A 29 204.77 -6.59 39.51
C ARG A 29 204.92 -5.32 38.67
N ILE A 30 205.73 -4.35 39.12
CA ILE A 30 205.92 -3.05 38.47
C ILE A 30 206.85 -3.17 37.26
N PHE A 31 207.97 -3.89 37.36
CA PHE A 31 208.89 -4.03 36.23
C PHE A 31 208.41 -5.02 35.17
N ASN A 32 207.43 -5.87 35.49
CA ASN A 32 206.81 -6.73 34.49
C ASN A 32 205.71 -5.95 33.75
N VAL A 33 206.10 -5.37 32.61
CA VAL A 33 205.24 -4.50 31.78
C VAL A 33 203.90 -5.17 31.43
N GLN A 34 203.87 -6.49 31.20
CA GLN A 34 202.62 -7.21 30.90
C GLN A 34 201.62 -7.16 32.07
N ASN A 35 202.10 -7.28 33.31
CA ASN A 35 201.23 -7.21 34.49
C ASN A 35 200.74 -5.78 34.80
N GLN A 36 201.46 -4.75 34.34
CA GLN A 36 201.01 -3.35 34.46
C GLN A 36 199.90 -3.00 33.47
N VAL A 37 199.97 -3.53 32.25
CA VAL A 37 198.96 -3.25 31.22
C VAL A 37 197.76 -4.19 31.34
N ILE A 38 197.96 -5.48 31.64
CA ILE A 38 196.92 -6.53 31.65
C ILE A 38 197.11 -7.49 32.84
N GLY A 39 197.18 -6.95 34.07
CA GLY A 39 197.21 -7.77 35.28
C GLY A 39 195.80 -8.19 35.71
N VAL A 40 195.40 -9.43 35.41
CA VAL A 40 194.08 -9.98 35.78
C VAL A 40 194.24 -11.33 36.49
N ASP A 41 193.58 -11.50 37.64
CA ASP A 41 193.53 -12.76 38.38
C ASP A 41 192.52 -13.72 37.73
N MET A 42 193.04 -14.57 36.85
CA MET A 42 192.25 -15.54 36.08
C MET A 42 191.60 -16.61 36.98
N GLU A 43 192.19 -16.95 38.13
CA GLU A 43 191.64 -17.98 39.03
C GLU A 43 190.46 -17.42 39.82
N ALA A 44 190.58 -16.19 40.34
CA ALA A 44 189.47 -15.51 41.01
C ALA A 44 188.28 -15.28 40.06
N LEU A 45 188.53 -14.86 38.81
CA LEU A 45 187.47 -14.70 37.81
C LEU A 45 186.81 -16.02 37.43
N LYS A 46 187.57 -17.11 37.28
CA LYS A 46 187.01 -18.45 37.04
C LYS A 46 186.08 -18.87 38.18
N ASN A 47 186.48 -18.64 39.43
CA ASN A 47 185.65 -18.94 40.59
C ASN A 47 184.37 -18.10 40.62
N GLN A 48 184.45 -16.80 40.33
CA GLN A 48 183.27 -15.92 40.23
C GLN A 48 182.30 -16.35 39.12
N VAL A 49 182.82 -16.75 37.94
CA VAL A 49 182.00 -17.29 36.84
C VAL A 49 181.32 -18.59 37.25
N MET A 50 182.04 -19.49 37.94
CA MET A 50 181.47 -20.74 38.43
C MET A 50 180.39 -20.50 39.50
N GLU A 51 180.59 -19.56 40.41
CA GLU A 51 179.58 -19.21 41.41
C GLU A 51 178.34 -18.60 40.76
N ARG A 52 178.52 -17.67 39.82
CA ARG A 52 177.42 -17.09 39.04
C ARG A 52 176.64 -18.16 38.29
N ARG A 53 177.32 -19.09 37.61
CA ARG A 53 176.67 -20.22 36.92
C ARG A 53 175.86 -21.08 37.89
N LYS A 54 176.40 -21.41 39.07
CA LYS A 54 175.66 -22.17 40.09
C LYS A 54 174.41 -21.42 40.59
N ARG A 55 174.46 -20.09 40.72
CA ARG A 55 173.27 -19.29 41.07
C ARG A 55 172.24 -19.32 39.93
N GLU A 56 172.67 -19.09 38.70
CA GLU A 56 171.81 -19.14 37.50
C GLU A 56 171.19 -20.53 37.28
N ASP A 57 171.92 -21.62 37.55
CA ASP A 57 171.38 -22.99 37.50
C ASP A 57 170.36 -23.24 38.62
N ALA A 58 170.61 -22.72 39.83
CA ALA A 58 169.68 -22.86 40.96
C ALA A 58 168.40 -22.03 40.78
N GLU A 59 168.50 -20.84 40.16
CA GLU A 59 167.34 -20.02 39.78
C GLU A 59 166.53 -20.71 38.69
N ARG A 60 167.18 -21.23 37.64
CA ARG A 60 166.50 -22.02 36.60
C ARG A 60 165.78 -23.23 37.15
N ALA A 61 166.42 -24.00 38.04
CA ALA A 61 165.76 -25.15 38.68
C ALA A 61 164.55 -24.75 39.56
N ARG A 62 164.57 -23.55 40.16
CA ARG A 62 163.41 -23.02 40.88
C ARG A 62 162.29 -22.60 39.93
N GLU A 63 162.62 -21.89 38.86
CA GLU A 63 161.66 -21.49 37.82
C GLU A 63 161.01 -22.72 37.20
N GLU A 64 161.79 -23.74 36.82
CA GLU A 64 161.26 -25.01 36.29
C GLU A 64 160.32 -25.71 37.28
N ALA A 65 160.61 -25.67 38.58
CA ALA A 65 159.73 -26.23 39.61
C ALA A 65 158.43 -25.42 39.78
N PHE A 66 158.50 -24.09 39.67
CA PHE A 66 157.31 -23.23 39.68
C PHE A 66 156.46 -23.45 38.43
N ASP A 67 157.08 -23.52 37.25
CA ASP A 67 156.40 -23.80 35.99
C ASP A 67 155.68 -25.15 36.02
N ALA A 68 156.35 -26.18 36.55
CA ALA A 68 155.73 -27.50 36.73
C ALA A 68 154.52 -27.46 37.68
N ASN A 69 154.58 -26.69 38.76
CA ASN A 69 153.45 -26.49 39.66
C ASN A 69 152.32 -25.70 39.00
N CYS A 70 152.63 -24.67 38.22
CA CYS A 70 151.64 -23.91 37.44
C CYS A 70 150.88 -24.84 36.49
N VAL A 71 151.58 -25.70 35.75
CA VAL A 71 150.93 -26.69 34.86
C VAL A 71 150.02 -27.64 35.63
N GLN A 72 150.40 -28.09 36.83
CA GLN A 72 149.53 -28.93 37.66
C GLN A 72 148.29 -28.18 38.16
N CYS A 73 148.45 -26.93 38.60
CA CYS A 73 147.34 -26.07 39.02
C CYS A 73 146.38 -25.78 37.86
N ASP A 74 146.90 -25.51 36.67
CA ASP A 74 146.10 -25.26 35.46
C ASP A 74 145.30 -26.52 35.05
N LEU A 75 145.93 -27.69 35.12
CA LEU A 75 145.23 -28.96 34.87
C LEU A 75 144.09 -29.16 35.87
N MET A 76 144.34 -28.91 37.16
CA MET A 76 143.32 -29.02 38.20
C MET A 76 142.17 -28.02 37.99
N ALA A 77 142.47 -26.77 37.61
CA ALA A 77 141.47 -25.76 37.28
C ALA A 77 140.60 -26.17 36.08
N GLN A 78 141.20 -26.71 35.01
CA GLN A 78 140.47 -27.22 33.85
C GLN A 78 139.55 -28.39 34.19
N MET A 79 139.96 -29.28 35.11
CA MET A 79 139.09 -30.37 35.57
C MET A 79 137.89 -29.83 36.36
N LEU A 80 138.10 -28.90 37.28
CA LEU A 80 137.03 -28.27 38.05
C LEU A 80 136.06 -27.48 37.15
N GLU A 81 136.57 -26.76 36.16
CA GLU A 81 135.74 -26.03 35.18
C GLU A 81 134.86 -27.00 34.36
N LYS A 82 135.41 -28.16 33.95
CA LYS A 82 134.64 -29.20 33.26
C LYS A 82 133.54 -29.78 34.15
N GLU A 83 133.84 -30.04 35.43
CA GLU A 83 132.85 -30.53 36.39
C GLU A 83 131.75 -29.49 36.65
N GLU A 84 132.09 -28.22 36.80
CA GLU A 84 131.13 -27.12 36.93
C GLU A 84 130.26 -26.98 35.69
N ALA A 85 130.86 -27.04 34.49
CA ALA A 85 130.12 -27.00 33.24
C ALA A 85 129.15 -28.20 33.11
N GLN A 86 129.56 -29.39 33.53
CA GLN A 86 128.67 -30.57 33.56
C GLN A 86 127.53 -30.40 34.56
N ARG A 87 127.80 -29.92 35.77
CA ARG A 87 126.76 -29.61 36.78
C ARG A 87 125.77 -28.56 36.27
N ALA A 88 126.27 -27.48 35.65
CA ALA A 88 125.44 -26.44 35.07
C ALA A 88 124.53 -26.99 33.96
N ARG A 89 125.05 -27.89 33.10
CA ARG A 89 124.24 -28.58 32.08
C ARG A 89 123.15 -29.45 32.70
N GLN A 90 123.48 -30.23 33.73
CA GLN A 90 122.50 -31.09 34.42
C GLN A 90 121.38 -30.26 35.05
N VAL A 91 121.73 -29.16 35.75
CA VAL A 91 120.75 -28.25 36.33
C VAL A 91 119.87 -27.62 35.24
N ALA A 92 120.46 -27.17 34.12
CA ALA A 92 119.70 -26.61 33.00
C ALA A 92 118.72 -27.64 32.41
N GLN A 93 119.13 -28.90 32.25
CA GLN A 93 118.26 -29.98 31.79
C GLN A 93 117.12 -30.25 32.78
N GLN A 94 117.40 -30.27 34.09
CA GLN A 94 116.36 -30.46 35.11
C GLN A 94 115.35 -29.31 35.14
N VAL A 95 115.82 -28.06 35.02
CA VAL A 95 114.95 -26.88 34.93
C VAL A 95 114.07 -26.97 33.68
N GLN A 96 114.64 -27.35 32.54
CA GLN A 96 113.89 -27.51 31.30
C GLN A 96 112.84 -28.63 31.40
N ALA A 97 113.22 -29.79 31.95
CA ALA A 97 112.29 -30.89 32.18
C ALA A 97 111.15 -30.50 33.15
N PHE A 98 111.45 -29.70 34.18
CA PHE A 98 110.44 -29.16 35.09
C PHE A 98 109.51 -28.18 34.37
N ARG A 99 110.03 -27.28 33.54
CA ARG A 99 109.21 -26.36 32.73
C ARG A 99 108.28 -27.12 31.79
N GLU A 100 108.82 -28.11 31.08
CA GLU A 100 108.06 -28.93 30.13
C GLU A 100 107.00 -29.79 30.81
N LYS A 101 107.23 -30.25 32.04
CA LYS A 101 106.28 -31.10 32.77
C LYS A 101 105.23 -30.29 33.52
N GLU A 102 105.65 -29.30 34.29
CA GLU A 102 104.81 -28.62 35.29
C GLU A 102 104.35 -27.23 34.85
N GLN A 103 105.11 -26.53 33.99
CA GLN A 103 104.80 -25.17 33.53
C GLN A 103 104.21 -25.13 32.12
N GLN A 104 103.53 -26.19 31.72
CA GLN A 104 102.79 -26.22 30.46
C GLN A 104 101.66 -25.19 30.48
N PRO A 105 101.44 -24.44 29.38
CA PRO A 105 100.35 -23.46 29.28
C PRO A 105 98.97 -24.05 29.64
N GLN A 106 98.74 -25.32 29.29
CA GLN A 106 97.50 -26.05 29.55
C GLN A 106 97.18 -26.24 31.04
N ARG A 107 98.20 -26.19 31.90
CA ARG A 107 98.05 -26.36 33.36
C ARG A 107 97.78 -25.04 34.09
N CYS A 108 97.83 -23.90 33.40
CA CYS A 108 97.50 -22.61 33.98
C CYS A 108 96.00 -22.51 34.27
N ARG A 109 95.62 -21.90 35.41
CA ARG A 109 94.21 -21.69 35.79
C ARG A 109 93.43 -20.88 34.75
N GLU A 110 94.11 -19.99 34.05
CA GLU A 110 93.56 -19.09 33.03
C GLU A 110 93.68 -19.66 31.61
N PHE A 111 94.08 -20.93 31.47
CA PHE A 111 94.17 -21.54 30.15
C PHE A 111 92.79 -21.71 29.52
N ASP A 112 91.78 -22.17 30.28
CA ASP A 112 90.42 -22.34 29.78
C ASP A 112 89.88 -21.12 29.03
N PRO A 113 89.96 -19.88 29.56
CA PRO A 113 89.53 -18.70 28.81
C PRO A 113 90.45 -18.31 27.65
N SER A 114 91.74 -18.66 27.71
CA SER A 114 92.75 -18.34 26.69
C SER A 114 92.90 -19.41 25.60
N ASP A 115 92.23 -20.56 25.76
CA ASP A 115 92.31 -21.71 24.86
C ASP A 115 91.70 -21.34 23.48
N PRO A 116 92.50 -21.33 22.41
CA PRO A 116 92.00 -21.03 21.07
C PRO A 116 90.97 -22.05 20.57
N ALA A 117 90.93 -23.27 21.12
CA ALA A 117 89.94 -24.29 20.78
C ALA A 117 88.59 -24.09 21.49
N ARG A 118 88.48 -23.16 22.46
CA ARG A 118 87.24 -22.91 23.22
C ARG A 118 86.06 -22.49 22.34
N VAL A 119 86.32 -21.77 21.25
CA VAL A 119 85.29 -21.28 20.32
C VAL A 119 84.57 -22.43 19.61
N GLN A 120 85.15 -23.64 19.60
CA GLN A 120 84.55 -24.83 18.96
C GLN A 120 83.60 -25.61 19.88
N LYS A 121 83.32 -25.13 21.10
CA LYS A 121 82.42 -25.84 22.03
C LYS A 121 80.96 -25.57 21.70
N LYS A 122 80.13 -26.59 21.96
CA LYS A 122 78.70 -26.77 21.58
C LYS A 122 77.86 -25.48 21.65
N PRO A 123 76.83 -25.33 20.78
CA PRO A 123 75.91 -24.21 20.84
C PRO A 123 75.22 -24.12 22.21
N VAL A 124 74.88 -22.89 22.61
CA VAL A 124 74.29 -22.57 23.93
C VAL A 124 72.92 -23.23 24.13
N ARG A 125 72.15 -23.40 23.06
CA ARG A 125 70.87 -24.13 23.03
C ARG A 125 70.96 -25.23 21.98
N VAL A 126 70.58 -26.45 22.34
CA VAL A 126 70.53 -27.60 21.43
C VAL A 126 69.08 -28.00 21.18
N GLY A 127 68.55 -27.60 20.03
CA GLY A 127 67.17 -27.88 19.63
C GLY A 127 66.14 -27.01 20.34
N ASP A 128 64.86 -27.35 20.19
CA ASP A 128 63.76 -26.52 20.69
C ASP A 128 63.36 -26.78 22.13
N GLN A 129 63.49 -28.03 22.58
CA GLN A 129 63.24 -28.44 23.95
C GLN A 129 64.56 -28.81 24.61
N ASP A 130 65.37 -27.80 24.90
CA ASP A 130 66.62 -27.97 25.65
C ASP A 130 66.34 -27.84 27.17
N PRO A 131 66.49 -28.91 27.96
CA PRO A 131 66.24 -28.87 29.40
C PRO A 131 67.16 -27.91 30.17
N CYS A 132 68.32 -27.55 29.61
CA CYS A 132 69.25 -26.59 30.22
C CYS A 132 68.76 -25.14 30.10
N CYS A 133 67.82 -24.85 29.18
CA CYS A 133 67.33 -23.52 28.89
C CYS A 133 66.01 -23.21 29.62
N GLY A 134 66.11 -22.88 30.91
CA GLY A 134 64.95 -22.39 31.70
C GLY A 134 64.54 -20.95 31.35
N PRO A 135 63.47 -20.41 31.97
CA PRO A 135 62.96 -19.06 31.67
C PRO A 135 63.95 -17.94 31.99
N SER A 136 64.88 -18.13 32.93
CA SER A 136 65.94 -17.16 33.25
C SER A 136 67.06 -17.11 32.20
N SER A 137 67.22 -18.16 31.38
CA SER A 137 68.27 -18.23 30.36
C SER A 137 68.06 -17.26 29.20
N MET A 138 66.82 -16.79 29.00
CA MET A 138 66.37 -15.97 27.87
C MET A 138 66.70 -16.58 26.49
N GLN A 139 66.93 -17.90 26.42
CA GLN A 139 67.21 -18.61 25.16
C GLN A 139 65.94 -19.18 24.51
N TYR A 140 64.82 -19.24 25.22
CA TYR A 140 63.53 -19.76 24.75
C TYR A 140 62.40 -18.83 25.18
N PHE A 141 61.55 -18.42 24.22
CA PHE A 141 60.39 -17.57 24.47
C PHE A 141 59.11 -18.27 24.02
N ALA A 142 58.15 -18.41 24.93
CA ALA A 142 56.86 -19.06 24.63
C ALA A 142 56.04 -18.36 23.53
N GLY A 143 56.30 -17.07 23.27
CA GLY A 143 55.62 -16.30 22.23
C GLY A 143 56.09 -16.55 20.80
N GLU A 144 57.20 -17.28 20.58
CA GLU A 144 57.75 -17.52 19.24
C GLU A 144 56.87 -18.44 18.38
N ASP A 145 55.97 -19.23 18.98
CA ASP A 145 55.01 -20.15 18.33
C ASP A 145 55.54 -20.77 17.03
N LEU A 146 56.40 -21.78 17.15
CA LEU A 146 56.91 -22.56 16.01
C LEU A 146 55.78 -23.22 15.21
N ASN A 147 54.61 -23.43 15.82
CA ASN A 147 53.44 -24.04 15.22
C ASN A 147 52.47 -23.02 14.59
N CYS A 148 52.87 -21.75 14.46
CA CYS A 148 51.99 -20.72 13.90
C CYS A 148 51.50 -21.05 12.49
N THR A 149 52.34 -21.70 11.69
CA THR A 149 52.03 -22.11 10.31
C THR A 149 51.01 -23.24 10.27
N THR A 150 51.16 -24.27 11.11
CA THR A 150 50.22 -25.40 11.21
C THR A 150 48.88 -24.96 11.77
N ARG A 151 48.88 -24.12 12.82
CA ARG A 151 47.67 -23.49 13.38
C ARG A 151 46.93 -22.69 12.33
N ARG A 152 47.62 -21.85 11.55
CA ARG A 152 47.00 -21.05 10.48
C ARG A 152 46.41 -21.92 9.39
N ARG A 153 47.08 -23.01 8.99
CA ARG A 153 46.53 -23.98 8.02
C ARG A 153 45.25 -24.62 8.53
N LEU A 154 45.23 -25.09 9.79
CA LEU A 154 44.04 -25.69 10.39
C LEU A 154 42.87 -24.69 10.42
N GLN A 155 43.13 -23.43 10.81
CA GLN A 155 42.13 -22.36 10.80
C GLN A 155 41.59 -22.10 9.38
N GLN A 156 42.46 -22.07 8.37
CA GLN A 156 42.05 -21.91 6.97
C GLN A 156 41.19 -23.08 6.48
N GLU A 157 41.56 -24.30 6.84
CA GLU A 157 40.77 -25.50 6.50
C GLU A 157 39.40 -25.50 7.17
N GLN A 158 39.32 -25.10 8.44
CA GLN A 158 38.06 -24.91 9.16
C GLN A 158 37.20 -23.86 8.45
N SER A 159 37.74 -22.65 8.23
CA SER A 159 37.00 -21.59 7.53
C SER A 159 36.54 -22.02 6.14
N ARG A 160 37.36 -22.77 5.39
CA ARG A 160 36.98 -23.28 4.08
C ARG A 160 35.82 -24.28 4.17
N ARG A 161 35.83 -25.17 5.17
CA ARG A 161 34.73 -26.13 5.40
C ARG A 161 33.46 -25.39 5.79
N ASP A 162 33.53 -24.48 6.74
CA ASP A 162 32.37 -23.75 7.24
C ASP A 162 31.72 -22.89 6.15
N LEU A 163 32.54 -22.16 5.39
CA LEU A 163 32.06 -21.38 4.24
C LEU A 163 31.50 -22.28 3.13
N GLY A 164 32.09 -23.46 2.92
CA GLY A 164 31.57 -24.46 2.00
C GLY A 164 30.17 -24.94 2.39
N CYS A 165 29.98 -25.32 3.65
CA CYS A 165 28.69 -25.72 4.19
C CYS A 165 27.66 -24.59 4.07
N GLN A 166 28.01 -23.36 4.49
CA GLN A 166 27.12 -22.20 4.37
C GLN A 166 26.72 -21.91 2.92
N TRP A 167 27.66 -22.04 1.98
CA TRP A 167 27.39 -21.86 0.55
C TRP A 167 26.40 -22.92 0.05
N GLU A 168 26.61 -24.19 0.40
CA GLU A 168 25.72 -25.28 0.01
C GLU A 168 24.31 -25.13 0.60
N GLU A 169 24.20 -24.79 1.88
CA GLU A 169 22.92 -24.49 2.54
C GLU A 169 22.19 -23.34 1.84
N HIS A 170 22.88 -22.24 1.57
CA HIS A 170 22.30 -21.10 0.87
C HIS A 170 21.89 -21.45 -0.57
N LEU A 171 22.68 -22.27 -1.27
CA LEU A 171 22.33 -22.74 -2.61
C LEU A 171 21.10 -23.66 -2.58
N GLN A 172 20.98 -24.53 -1.57
CA GLN A 172 19.80 -25.37 -1.37
C GLN A 172 18.57 -24.52 -1.04
N ALA A 173 18.69 -23.54 -0.15
CA ALA A 173 17.62 -22.60 0.18
C ALA A 173 17.12 -21.86 -1.07
N LYS A 174 18.03 -21.35 -1.91
CA LYS A 174 17.66 -20.72 -3.20
C LYS A 174 16.96 -21.67 -4.17
N ARG A 175 17.32 -22.96 -4.19
CA ARG A 175 16.63 -23.97 -5.01
C ARG A 175 15.22 -24.24 -4.47
N GLN A 176 15.07 -24.31 -3.16
CA GLN A 176 13.77 -24.47 -2.50
C GLN A 176 12.87 -23.28 -2.75
N GLU A 177 13.39 -22.05 -2.60
CA GLU A 177 12.68 -20.80 -2.91
C GLU A 177 12.16 -20.81 -4.35
N LYS A 178 13.03 -21.07 -5.34
CA LYS A 178 12.61 -21.18 -6.74
C LYS A 178 11.57 -22.28 -6.98
N TYR A 179 11.68 -23.41 -6.30
CA TYR A 179 10.71 -24.49 -6.41
C TYR A 179 9.34 -24.08 -5.84
N LEU A 180 9.34 -23.39 -4.70
CA LEU A 180 8.14 -22.83 -4.10
C LEU A 180 7.52 -21.78 -5.02
N ASP A 181 8.30 -20.85 -5.59
CA ASP A 181 7.80 -19.84 -6.53
C ASP A 181 7.11 -20.48 -7.74
N ILE A 182 7.69 -21.55 -8.31
CA ILE A 182 7.08 -22.29 -9.42
C ILE A 182 5.74 -22.92 -8.97
N LEU A 183 5.70 -23.54 -7.80
CA LEU A 183 4.49 -24.15 -7.26
C LEU A 183 3.41 -23.10 -6.97
N GLU A 184 3.79 -21.95 -6.42
CA GLU A 184 2.88 -20.85 -6.17
C GLU A 184 2.32 -20.27 -7.47
N GLY A 185 3.17 -20.11 -8.49
CA GLY A 185 2.74 -19.69 -9.83
C GLY A 185 1.77 -20.68 -10.46
N GLN A 186 2.01 -21.99 -10.35
CA GLN A 186 1.07 -23.02 -10.82
C GLN A 186 -0.28 -22.93 -10.08
N ARG A 187 -0.25 -22.79 -8.76
CA ARG A 187 -1.46 -22.61 -7.94
C ARG A 187 -2.24 -21.37 -8.34
N GLN A 188 -1.57 -20.24 -8.62
CA GLN A 188 -2.22 -19.01 -9.08
C GLN A 188 -2.93 -19.24 -10.42
N ILE A 189 -2.25 -19.86 -11.40
CA ILE A 189 -2.84 -20.21 -12.70
C ILE A 189 -4.07 -21.11 -12.52
N GLU A 190 -4.00 -22.13 -11.66
CA GLU A 190 -5.16 -22.98 -11.38
C GLU A 190 -6.34 -22.20 -10.80
N MET A 191 -6.09 -21.27 -9.88
CA MET A 191 -7.14 -20.44 -9.29
C MET A 191 -7.76 -19.49 -10.32
N ASP A 192 -6.94 -18.88 -11.18
CA ASP A 192 -7.42 -18.00 -12.25
C ASP A 192 -8.29 -18.77 -13.25
N LEU A 193 -7.87 -19.97 -13.65
CA LEU A 193 -8.67 -20.85 -14.52
C LEU A 193 -10.01 -21.23 -13.87
N ARG A 194 -10.00 -21.53 -12.57
CA ARG A 194 -11.24 -21.82 -11.82
C ARG A 194 -12.16 -20.59 -11.74
N ALA A 195 -11.60 -19.40 -11.53
CA ALA A 195 -12.36 -18.16 -11.48
C ALA A 195 -13.04 -17.88 -12.83
N VAL A 196 -12.29 -17.97 -13.94
CA VAL A 196 -12.85 -17.80 -15.30
C VAL A 196 -13.97 -18.82 -15.57
N HIS A 197 -13.78 -20.09 -15.18
CA HIS A 197 -14.81 -21.11 -15.35
C HIS A 197 -16.09 -20.80 -14.54
N LEU A 198 -15.95 -20.32 -13.30
CA LEU A 198 -17.08 -19.91 -12.48
C LEU A 198 -17.81 -18.69 -13.05
N ASP A 199 -17.08 -17.72 -13.58
CA ASP A 199 -17.66 -16.54 -14.23
C ASP A 199 -18.45 -16.91 -15.49
N GLU A 200 -17.94 -17.83 -16.31
CA GLU A 200 -18.65 -18.37 -17.46
C GLU A 200 -19.94 -19.08 -17.05
N LEU A 201 -19.87 -19.96 -16.05
CA LEU A 201 -21.04 -20.66 -15.51
C LEU A 201 -22.08 -19.67 -14.96
N GLU A 202 -21.65 -18.66 -14.19
CA GLU A 202 -22.56 -17.64 -13.67
C GLU A 202 -23.22 -16.86 -14.82
N ALA A 203 -22.46 -16.45 -15.83
CA ALA A 203 -23.00 -15.77 -16.99
C ALA A 203 -24.03 -16.64 -17.74
N THR A 204 -23.77 -17.94 -17.89
CA THR A 204 -24.75 -18.85 -18.50
C THR A 204 -26.01 -18.98 -17.66
N HIS A 205 -25.90 -19.10 -16.33
CA HIS A 205 -27.05 -19.16 -15.42
C HIS A 205 -27.88 -17.87 -15.45
N ARG A 206 -27.24 -16.71 -15.48
CA ARG A 206 -27.93 -15.42 -15.63
C ARG A 206 -28.73 -15.38 -16.94
N ARG A 207 -28.11 -15.77 -18.07
CA ARG A 207 -28.81 -15.85 -19.36
C ARG A 207 -30.00 -16.81 -19.33
N VAL A 208 -29.84 -18.00 -18.75
CA VAL A 208 -30.93 -18.99 -18.63
C VAL A 208 -32.07 -18.43 -17.78
N LYS A 209 -31.75 -17.77 -16.66
CA LYS A 209 -32.73 -17.12 -15.79
C LYS A 209 -33.49 -16.01 -16.52
N ASP A 210 -32.80 -15.16 -17.26
CA ASP A 210 -33.40 -14.06 -18.01
C ASP A 210 -34.34 -14.59 -19.11
N VAL A 211 -33.93 -15.63 -19.84
CA VAL A 211 -34.78 -16.30 -20.84
C VAL A 211 -36.00 -16.93 -20.20
N ALA A 212 -35.85 -17.64 -19.07
CA ALA A 212 -36.98 -18.23 -18.36
C ALA A 212 -37.97 -17.16 -17.88
N MET A 213 -37.48 -16.04 -17.35
CA MET A 213 -38.29 -14.91 -16.91
C MET A 213 -39.00 -14.23 -18.10
N ALA A 214 -38.31 -14.03 -19.22
CA ALA A 214 -38.91 -13.47 -20.42
C ALA A 214 -40.04 -14.35 -20.97
N ASN A 215 -39.84 -15.68 -20.97
CA ASN A 215 -40.85 -16.64 -21.38
C ASN A 215 -42.06 -16.60 -20.43
N TYR A 216 -41.83 -16.57 -19.11
CA TYR A 216 -42.89 -16.46 -18.11
C TYR A 216 -43.70 -15.16 -18.26
N ASN A 217 -43.02 -14.02 -18.45
CA ASN A 217 -43.69 -12.74 -18.67
C ASN A 217 -44.50 -12.75 -19.97
N ARG A 218 -43.99 -13.41 -21.02
CA ARG A 218 -44.71 -13.58 -22.29
C ARG A 218 -45.97 -14.43 -22.11
N THR A 219 -45.88 -15.55 -21.40
CA THR A 219 -47.05 -16.38 -21.10
C THR A 219 -48.07 -15.62 -20.26
N GLN A 220 -47.62 -14.88 -19.25
CA GLN A 220 -48.49 -14.05 -18.41
C GLN A 220 -49.18 -12.95 -19.22
N ALA A 221 -48.47 -12.28 -20.13
CA ALA A 221 -49.06 -11.29 -21.02
C ALA A 221 -50.16 -11.92 -21.91
N THR A 222 -49.90 -13.09 -22.49
CA THR A 222 -50.91 -13.80 -23.29
C THR A 222 -52.13 -14.22 -22.47
N GLU A 223 -51.93 -14.67 -21.23
CA GLU A 223 -53.04 -15.01 -20.31
C GLU A 223 -53.88 -13.76 -20.00
N MET A 224 -53.25 -12.63 -19.73
CA MET A 224 -53.93 -11.36 -19.49
C MET A 224 -54.71 -10.89 -20.71
N ASP A 225 -54.14 -11.02 -21.92
CA ASP A 225 -54.83 -10.67 -23.17
C ASP A 225 -56.08 -11.54 -23.39
N ILE A 226 -55.97 -12.85 -23.14
CA ILE A 226 -57.11 -13.78 -23.21
C ILE A 226 -58.18 -13.41 -22.18
N GLN A 227 -57.78 -13.11 -20.94
CA GLN A 227 -58.72 -12.67 -19.89
C GLN A 227 -59.45 -11.39 -20.29
N GLN A 228 -58.76 -10.40 -20.87
CA GLN A 228 -59.38 -9.18 -21.36
C GLN A 228 -60.32 -9.42 -22.55
N GLN A 229 -59.97 -10.34 -23.45
CA GLN A 229 -60.88 -10.74 -24.54
C GLN A 229 -62.14 -11.40 -23.98
N LEU A 230 -62.01 -12.33 -23.04
CA LEU A 230 -63.15 -12.97 -22.38
C LEU A 230 -64.00 -11.96 -21.59
N ALA A 231 -63.38 -11.00 -20.91
CA ALA A 231 -64.10 -9.93 -20.21
C ALA A 231 -64.88 -9.05 -21.19
N ARG A 232 -64.27 -8.64 -22.30
CA ARG A 232 -64.97 -7.91 -23.36
C ARG A 232 -66.12 -8.69 -23.98
N GLN A 233 -65.95 -10.00 -24.20
CA GLN A 233 -67.04 -10.86 -24.67
C GLN A 233 -68.19 -10.92 -23.66
N ARG A 234 -67.88 -11.09 -22.37
CA ARG A 234 -68.90 -11.06 -21.30
C ARG A 234 -69.63 -9.73 -21.26
N GLU A 235 -68.91 -8.61 -21.33
CA GLU A 235 -69.54 -7.28 -21.39
C GLU A 235 -70.44 -7.15 -22.63
N GLN A 236 -70.03 -7.67 -23.79
CA GLN A 236 -70.87 -7.68 -24.99
C GLN A 236 -72.13 -8.54 -24.81
N ASP A 237 -71.99 -9.73 -24.23
CA ASP A 237 -73.12 -10.61 -23.93
C ASP A 237 -74.07 -9.97 -22.90
N ASP A 238 -73.54 -9.35 -21.85
CA ASP A 238 -74.31 -8.62 -20.84
C ASP A 238 -75.05 -7.44 -21.49
N ASN A 239 -74.38 -6.64 -22.34
CA ASN A 239 -75.02 -5.57 -23.10
C ASN A 239 -76.14 -6.09 -24.01
N LEU A 240 -75.93 -7.22 -24.70
CA LEU A 240 -76.96 -7.82 -25.55
C LEU A 240 -78.15 -8.32 -24.74
N THR A 241 -77.90 -8.95 -23.59
CA THR A 241 -78.98 -9.39 -22.69
C THR A 241 -79.74 -8.21 -22.11
N GLU A 242 -79.06 -7.11 -21.74
CA GLU A 242 -79.70 -5.87 -21.30
C GLU A 242 -80.59 -5.28 -22.41
N ILE A 243 -80.07 -5.17 -23.64
CA ILE A 243 -80.85 -4.71 -24.81
C ILE A 243 -82.07 -5.60 -25.02
N TYR A 244 -81.88 -6.93 -25.01
CA TYR A 244 -82.98 -7.88 -25.19
C TYR A 244 -84.03 -7.76 -24.07
N ASN A 245 -83.59 -7.62 -22.83
CA ASN A 245 -84.47 -7.43 -21.67
C ASN A 245 -85.27 -6.12 -21.78
N HIS A 246 -84.65 -5.03 -22.25
CA HIS A 246 -85.36 -3.78 -22.53
C HIS A 246 -86.37 -3.96 -23.67
N LEU A 247 -85.96 -4.54 -24.79
CA LEU A 247 -86.83 -4.76 -25.96
C LEU A 247 -88.05 -5.62 -25.63
N THR A 248 -87.89 -6.61 -24.73
CA THR A 248 -88.96 -7.50 -24.29
C THR A 248 -89.67 -7.04 -23.01
N SER A 249 -89.22 -5.95 -22.40
CA SER A 249 -89.82 -5.37 -21.21
C SER A 249 -91.26 -4.93 -21.48
N ASP A 250 -92.12 -5.10 -20.47
CA ASP A 250 -93.51 -4.66 -20.50
C ASP A 250 -93.68 -3.14 -20.72
N MET A 251 -92.62 -2.36 -20.41
CA MET A 251 -92.61 -0.90 -20.64
C MET A 251 -92.48 -0.57 -22.14
N LEU A 252 -91.46 -1.09 -22.83
CA LEU A 252 -91.22 -0.80 -24.26
C LEU A 252 -92.13 -1.58 -25.20
N THR A 253 -92.51 -2.82 -24.87
CA THR A 253 -93.51 -3.60 -25.66
C THR A 253 -94.94 -3.11 -25.46
N GLU A 254 -95.12 -2.12 -24.58
CA GLU A 254 -96.39 -1.61 -24.10
C GLU A 254 -97.43 -2.67 -23.75
N LYS A 255 -97.00 -3.86 -23.30
CA LYS A 255 -97.89 -4.99 -23.03
C LYS A 255 -99.04 -4.56 -22.11
N ARG A 256 -100.28 -4.87 -22.53
CA ARG A 256 -101.48 -4.58 -21.74
C ARG A 256 -101.59 -5.63 -20.64
N LEU A 257 -101.22 -5.25 -19.42
CA LEU A 257 -101.36 -6.11 -18.25
C LEU A 257 -102.81 -6.05 -17.76
N ALA A 258 -103.54 -7.15 -17.96
CA ALA A 258 -104.83 -7.37 -17.33
C ALA A 258 -104.63 -7.89 -15.90
N SER A 259 -105.38 -7.37 -14.94
CA SER A 259 -105.37 -7.89 -13.57
C SER A 259 -105.84 -9.35 -13.60
N SER A 260 -104.95 -10.29 -13.26
CA SER A 260 -105.22 -11.74 -13.33
C SER A 260 -106.40 -12.21 -12.43
N LYS A 261 -106.91 -11.36 -11.53
CA LYS A 261 -107.92 -11.74 -10.54
C LYS A 261 -109.23 -10.95 -10.60
N SER A 262 -109.39 -9.98 -11.52
CA SER A 262 -110.66 -9.23 -11.65
C SER A 262 -110.81 -8.51 -12.98
N GLN A 263 -112.04 -8.30 -13.45
CA GLN A 263 -112.37 -7.43 -14.59
C GLN A 263 -112.05 -5.93 -14.35
N LYS A 264 -111.50 -5.57 -13.18
CA LYS A 264 -111.07 -4.20 -12.88
C LYS A 264 -109.68 -3.97 -13.45
N MET A 265 -109.58 -2.98 -14.34
CA MET A 265 -108.29 -2.56 -14.89
C MET A 265 -107.52 -1.73 -13.86
N ILE A 266 -106.19 -1.90 -13.83
CA ILE A 266 -105.31 -1.17 -12.90
C ILE A 266 -105.22 0.29 -13.37
N GLN A 267 -105.58 1.24 -12.49
CA GLN A 267 -105.73 2.67 -12.82
C GLN A 267 -104.46 3.27 -13.47
N ASN A 268 -103.28 2.89 -12.99
CA ASN A 268 -102.00 3.43 -13.48
C ASN A 268 -101.49 2.75 -14.77
N HIS A 269 -102.11 1.66 -15.23
CA HIS A 269 -101.72 0.90 -16.42
C HIS A 269 -102.78 0.89 -17.51
N TRP A 270 -103.71 1.84 -17.47
CA TRP A 270 -104.74 2.00 -18.48
C TRP A 270 -104.15 2.55 -19.80
N LYS A 271 -104.08 1.72 -20.84
CA LYS A 271 -103.55 2.06 -22.18
C LYS A 271 -104.65 2.08 -23.24
N GLY A 272 -105.68 2.89 -22.98
CA GLY A 272 -106.83 3.05 -23.87
C GLY A 272 -107.74 1.80 -23.96
N MET A 273 -108.82 1.93 -24.74
CA MET A 273 -109.78 0.84 -24.93
C MET A 273 -109.20 -0.29 -25.79
N SER A 274 -109.70 -1.52 -25.61
CA SER A 274 -109.39 -2.64 -26.52
C SER A 274 -109.90 -2.32 -27.93
N PRO A 275 -109.17 -2.71 -29.01
CA PRO A 275 -109.72 -2.62 -30.37
C PRO A 275 -111.10 -3.28 -30.49
N GLU A 276 -111.36 -4.33 -29.70
CA GLU A 276 -112.67 -4.99 -29.62
C GLU A 276 -113.74 -4.09 -28.99
N GLN A 277 -113.39 -3.33 -27.94
CA GLN A 277 -114.31 -2.38 -27.29
C GLN A 277 -114.62 -1.18 -28.19
N ILE A 278 -113.62 -0.66 -28.90
CA ILE A 278 -113.81 0.42 -29.88
C ILE A 278 -114.71 -0.06 -31.03
N ALA A 279 -114.49 -1.29 -31.52
CA ALA A 279 -115.35 -1.89 -32.54
C ALA A 279 -116.80 -2.05 -32.06
N ALA A 280 -117.04 -2.39 -30.79
CA ALA A 280 -118.38 -2.45 -30.21
C ALA A 280 -119.06 -1.07 -30.18
N ILE A 281 -118.35 -0.02 -29.74
CA ILE A 281 -118.88 1.36 -29.73
C ILE A 281 -119.21 1.84 -31.15
N GLN A 282 -118.34 1.56 -32.12
CA GLN A 282 -118.60 1.93 -33.52
C GLN A 282 -119.85 1.25 -34.08
N LYS A 283 -120.11 -0.02 -33.70
CA LYS A 283 -121.35 -0.72 -34.05
C LYS A 283 -122.57 -0.05 -33.44
N GLU A 284 -122.52 0.29 -32.15
CA GLU A 284 -123.63 0.99 -31.47
C GLU A 284 -123.90 2.37 -32.07
N GLN A 285 -122.87 3.15 -32.38
CA GLN A 285 -123.03 4.45 -33.04
C GLN A 285 -123.66 4.33 -34.43
N ALA A 286 -123.36 3.25 -35.18
CA ALA A 286 -123.99 2.99 -36.46
C ALA A 286 -125.50 2.74 -36.31
N VAL A 287 -125.90 1.98 -35.29
CA VAL A 287 -127.31 1.75 -34.94
C VAL A 287 -128.02 3.06 -34.58
N GLN A 288 -127.40 3.89 -33.74
CA GLN A 288 -127.97 5.19 -33.35
C GLN A 288 -128.19 6.15 -34.54
N ARG A 289 -127.27 6.17 -35.52
CA ARG A 289 -127.43 6.98 -36.74
C ARG A 289 -128.63 6.54 -37.58
N LEU A 290 -128.88 5.23 -37.68
CA LEU A 290 -130.05 4.69 -38.38
C LEU A 290 -131.34 5.09 -37.67
N GLU A 291 -131.40 4.94 -36.34
CA GLU A 291 -132.57 5.35 -35.55
C GLU A 291 -132.89 6.84 -35.71
N ALA A 292 -131.88 7.71 -35.69
CA ALA A 292 -132.06 9.15 -35.89
C ALA A 292 -132.62 9.50 -37.28
N GLN A 293 -132.19 8.79 -38.34
CA GLN A 293 -132.77 8.94 -39.68
C GLN A 293 -134.24 8.53 -39.71
N HIS A 294 -134.60 7.44 -39.03
CA HIS A 294 -136.00 7.01 -38.94
C HIS A 294 -136.87 8.05 -38.23
N ARG A 295 -136.39 8.66 -37.14
CA ARG A 295 -137.11 9.75 -36.44
C ARG A 295 -137.35 10.97 -37.34
N ARG A 296 -136.32 11.47 -38.04
CA ARG A 296 -136.46 12.61 -38.97
C ARG A 296 -137.47 12.36 -40.09
N LYS A 297 -137.56 11.13 -40.62
CA LYS A 297 -138.56 10.78 -41.63
C LYS A 297 -139.98 10.78 -41.07
N ALA A 298 -140.17 10.39 -39.81
CA ALA A 298 -141.47 10.42 -39.14
C ALA A 298 -141.93 11.87 -38.88
N GLU A 299 -141.04 12.74 -38.40
CA GLU A 299 -141.33 14.17 -38.17
C GLU A 299 -141.78 14.87 -39.46
N LYS A 300 -141.07 14.68 -40.59
CA LYS A 300 -141.47 15.26 -41.88
C LYS A 300 -142.86 14.82 -42.35
N ARG A 301 -143.28 13.58 -42.03
CA ARG A 301 -144.64 13.10 -42.37
C ARG A 301 -145.70 13.84 -41.55
N GLN A 302 -145.45 14.02 -40.26
CA GLN A 302 -146.36 14.76 -39.39
C GLN A 302 -146.48 16.23 -39.82
N GLU A 303 -145.37 16.89 -40.12
CA GLU A 303 -145.36 18.29 -40.57
C GLU A 303 -146.17 18.51 -41.87
N ALA A 304 -146.07 17.56 -42.82
CA ALA A 304 -146.87 17.59 -44.05
C ALA A 304 -148.38 17.42 -43.80
N GLU A 305 -148.77 16.62 -42.79
CA GLU A 305 -150.17 16.47 -42.38
C GLU A 305 -150.71 17.75 -41.74
N TRP A 306 -149.91 18.42 -40.91
CA TRP A 306 -150.26 19.70 -40.29
C TRP A 306 -150.46 20.81 -41.33
N ALA A 307 -149.54 20.95 -42.29
CA ALA A 307 -149.65 21.95 -43.37
C ALA A 307 -150.93 21.79 -44.21
N ARG A 308 -151.37 20.54 -44.47
CA ARG A 308 -152.65 20.28 -45.16
C ARG A 308 -153.86 20.76 -44.36
N ARG A 309 -153.87 20.55 -43.04
CA ARG A 309 -154.97 20.99 -42.17
C ARG A 309 -155.07 22.52 -42.14
N GLU A 310 -153.93 23.20 -42.11
CA GLU A 310 -153.86 24.67 -42.08
C GLU A 310 -154.38 25.31 -43.38
N GLN A 311 -154.03 24.76 -44.54
CA GLN A 311 -154.58 25.23 -45.83
C GLN A 311 -156.10 25.10 -45.92
N MET A 312 -156.66 23.98 -45.44
CA MET A 312 -158.11 23.79 -45.41
C MET A 312 -158.80 24.80 -44.49
N ALA A 313 -158.21 25.08 -43.32
CA ALA A 313 -158.73 26.07 -42.38
C ALA A 313 -158.71 27.50 -42.97
N ALA A 314 -157.63 27.88 -43.66
CA ALA A 314 -157.51 29.19 -44.31
C ALA A 314 -158.56 29.40 -45.40
N GLN A 315 -158.86 28.38 -46.20
CA GLN A 315 -159.91 28.45 -47.23
C GLN A 315 -161.30 28.65 -46.60
N THR A 316 -161.61 27.95 -45.51
CA THR A 316 -162.89 28.12 -44.80
C THR A 316 -163.04 29.51 -44.17
N ALA A 317 -161.97 30.09 -43.63
CA ALA A 317 -162.00 31.43 -43.04
C ALA A 317 -162.28 32.52 -44.09
N CYS A 318 -161.65 32.44 -45.27
CA CYS A 318 -161.87 33.41 -46.35
C CYS A 318 -163.32 33.40 -46.87
N GLN A 319 -163.95 32.22 -46.95
CA GLN A 319 -165.36 32.11 -47.36
C GLN A 319 -166.28 32.82 -46.35
N LEU A 320 -166.02 32.62 -45.05
CA LEU A 320 -166.81 33.21 -43.97
C LEU A 320 -166.72 34.74 -43.94
N GLU A 321 -165.52 35.32 -44.16
CA GLU A 321 -165.33 36.77 -44.21
C GLU A 321 -166.06 37.43 -45.39
N HIS A 322 -166.09 36.76 -46.55
CA HIS A 322 -166.80 37.28 -47.72
C HIS A 322 -168.32 37.38 -47.47
N GLU A 323 -168.90 36.36 -46.83
CA GLU A 323 -170.32 36.36 -46.48
C GLU A 323 -170.68 37.50 -45.52
N GLN A 324 -169.84 37.78 -44.52
CA GLN A 324 -170.05 38.87 -43.57
C GLN A 324 -170.03 40.25 -44.23
N GLN A 325 -169.12 40.47 -45.19
CA GLN A 325 -169.01 41.76 -45.90
C GLN A 325 -170.26 42.07 -46.74
N VAL A 326 -170.83 41.06 -47.41
CA VAL A 326 -172.06 41.23 -48.20
C VAL A 326 -173.25 41.61 -47.31
N GLN A 327 -173.35 41.03 -46.11
CA GLN A 327 -174.41 41.36 -45.16
C GLN A 327 -174.27 42.79 -44.61
N ALA A 328 -173.04 43.22 -44.28
CA ALA A 328 -172.79 44.57 -43.78
C ALA A 328 -173.12 45.67 -44.81
N GLN A 329 -172.85 45.43 -46.10
CA GLN A 329 -173.20 46.38 -47.17
C GLN A 329 -174.71 46.55 -47.37
N LYS A 330 -175.49 45.48 -47.20
CA LYS A 330 -176.96 45.57 -47.26
C LYS A 330 -177.51 46.44 -46.14
N LEU A 331 -177.10 46.16 -44.90
CA LEU A 331 -177.54 46.91 -43.72
C LEU A 331 -177.27 48.42 -43.83
N ARG A 332 -176.12 48.80 -44.43
CA ARG A 332 -175.71 50.19 -44.56
C ARG A 332 -176.54 50.97 -45.59
N ARG A 333 -176.95 50.32 -46.68
CA ARG A 333 -177.85 50.92 -47.68
C ARG A 333 -179.23 51.21 -47.11
N ASP A 334 -179.75 50.30 -46.27
CA ASP A 334 -181.06 50.46 -45.65
C ASP A 334 -181.06 51.61 -44.63
N LEU A 335 -179.98 51.76 -43.84
CA LEU A 335 -179.80 52.88 -42.91
C LEU A 335 -179.69 54.25 -43.60
N ASP A 336 -178.98 54.32 -44.72
CA ASP A 336 -178.82 55.58 -45.47
C ASP A 336 -180.13 56.06 -46.12
N ALA A 337 -181.01 55.14 -46.54
CA ALA A 337 -182.34 55.47 -47.05
C ALA A 337 -183.23 56.05 -45.93
N TYR A 338 -183.25 55.41 -44.76
CA TYR A 338 -184.02 55.85 -43.60
C TYR A 338 -183.61 57.24 -43.10
N ASN A 339 -182.31 57.54 -43.06
CA ASN A 339 -181.81 58.84 -42.62
C ASN A 339 -182.20 60.00 -43.57
N LYS A 340 -182.37 59.74 -44.87
CA LYS A 340 -182.81 60.76 -45.84
C LYS A 340 -184.26 61.17 -45.64
N GLU A 341 -185.15 60.21 -45.36
CA GLU A 341 -186.56 60.49 -45.07
C GLU A 341 -186.70 61.36 -43.81
N LEU A 342 -185.98 60.98 -42.74
CA LEU A 342 -185.99 61.70 -41.47
C LEU A 342 -185.50 63.16 -41.59
N ALA A 343 -184.51 63.41 -42.46
CA ALA A 343 -183.98 64.75 -42.70
C ALA A 343 -185.00 65.68 -43.40
N GLN A 344 -185.76 65.16 -44.37
CA GLN A 344 -186.79 65.92 -45.07
C GLN A 344 -187.94 66.32 -44.14
N GLU A 345 -188.37 65.40 -43.25
CA GLU A 345 -189.42 65.68 -42.26
C GLU A 345 -189.02 66.78 -41.27
N GLN A 346 -187.77 66.78 -40.79
CA GLN A 346 -187.29 67.81 -39.85
C GLN A 346 -187.21 69.21 -40.50
N GLN A 347 -186.85 69.28 -41.78
CA GLN A 347 -186.70 70.53 -42.50
C GLN A 347 -188.07 71.20 -42.75
N ALA A 348 -189.07 70.40 -43.17
CA ALA A 348 -190.45 70.87 -43.32
C ALA A 348 -191.05 71.40 -42.00
N LYS A 349 -190.69 70.78 -40.86
CA LYS A 349 -191.17 71.19 -39.53
C LYS A 349 -190.59 72.54 -39.07
N LYS A 350 -189.32 72.81 -39.39
CA LYS A 350 -188.66 74.09 -39.08
C LYS A 350 -189.24 75.24 -39.90
N ASP A 351 -189.47 75.01 -41.19
CA ASP A 351 -190.03 76.04 -42.09
C ASP A 351 -191.44 76.50 -41.66
N TYR A 352 -192.24 75.62 -41.06
CA TYR A 352 -193.56 75.96 -40.51
C TYR A 352 -193.48 76.87 -39.26
N LEU A 353 -192.52 76.59 -38.36
CA LEU A 353 -192.33 77.38 -37.14
C LEU A 353 -191.91 78.82 -37.45
N ASP A 354 -190.95 78.99 -38.36
CA ASP A 354 -190.35 80.30 -38.65
C ASP A 354 -191.29 81.25 -39.40
N LYS A 355 -192.19 80.72 -40.25
CA LYS A 355 -193.05 81.55 -41.10
C LYS A 355 -194.43 81.87 -40.52
N VAL A 356 -194.96 81.02 -39.64
CA VAL A 356 -196.35 81.10 -39.15
C VAL A 356 -196.42 81.51 -37.68
N VAL A 357 -195.46 81.09 -36.85
CA VAL A 357 -195.55 81.24 -35.40
C VAL A 357 -194.76 82.44 -34.88
N TYR A 358 -193.63 82.79 -35.52
CA TYR A 358 -192.70 83.80 -35.00
C TYR A 358 -192.82 85.21 -35.61
N THR A 359 -193.89 85.50 -36.34
CA THR A 359 -194.17 86.81 -36.94
C THR A 359 -195.32 87.51 -36.21
N ASN A 360 -194.97 88.48 -35.35
CA ASN A 360 -195.92 89.31 -34.62
C ASN A 360 -196.34 90.53 -35.46
N GLU A 361 -197.62 90.61 -35.83
CA GLU A 361 -198.23 91.81 -36.43
C GLU A 361 -198.87 92.67 -35.32
N PRO A 362 -198.66 94.00 -35.31
CA PRO A 362 -199.23 94.88 -34.28
C PRO A 362 -200.74 95.09 -34.44
N THR A 363 -201.50 94.78 -33.39
CA THR A 363 -202.96 94.95 -33.30
C THR A 363 -203.38 96.41 -33.16
N SER A 364 -204.57 96.76 -33.67
CA SER A 364 -205.13 98.13 -33.73
C SER A 364 -205.18 98.94 -32.43
N GLN A 365 -205.05 98.31 -31.26
CA GLN A 365 -204.90 98.98 -29.95
C GLN A 365 -203.57 99.74 -29.80
N PHE A 366 -202.53 99.38 -30.56
CA PHE A 366 -201.19 99.98 -30.53
C PHE A 366 -201.16 101.44 -31.03
N TYR A 367 -202.01 101.81 -31.99
CA TYR A 367 -201.98 103.15 -32.60
C TYR A 367 -202.82 104.19 -31.86
N LEU A 368 -203.72 103.78 -30.96
CA LEU A 368 -204.55 104.69 -30.15
C LEU A 368 -203.77 105.32 -28.98
N GLN A 369 -202.49 104.98 -28.81
CA GLN A 369 -201.62 105.46 -27.73
C GLN A 369 -200.89 106.77 -28.04
N PHE A 370 -200.90 107.27 -29.28
CA PHE A 370 -200.10 108.44 -29.69
C PHE A 370 -200.95 109.69 -30.00
N ASN A 371 -200.51 110.85 -29.51
CA ASN A 371 -201.11 112.21 -29.65
C ASN A 371 -202.45 112.45 -28.92
N THR A 372 -202.55 111.93 -27.70
CA THR A 372 -203.63 112.19 -26.73
C THR A 372 -203.39 113.40 -25.80
N SER A 373 -202.31 114.19 -25.99
CA SER A 373 -202.06 115.42 -25.21
C SER A 373 -201.21 116.46 -25.96
N SER A 374 -201.42 117.74 -25.67
CA SER A 374 -200.79 118.89 -26.35
C SER A 374 -199.47 119.36 -25.71
N ARG A 375 -198.59 118.43 -25.36
CA ARG A 375 -197.25 118.76 -24.85
C ARG A 375 -196.15 118.32 -25.80
#